data_AF-A0A353UE33-F1
#
_entry.id   AF-A0A353UE33-F1
#
_cell.length_a   1.000
_cell.length_b   1.000
_cell.length_c   1.000
_cell.angle_alpha   90.00
_cell.angle_beta   90.00
_cell.angle_gamma   90.00
#
_symmetry.space_group_name_H-M   'P 1'
#
loop_
_entity.id
_entity.type
_entity.pdbx_description
1 polymer ?
#
loop_
_entity_poly.entity_id
_entity_poly.type
_entity_poly.pdbx_seq_one_letter_code
_entity_poly.pdbx_strand_id
1 'polypeptide(L)'
;MKSEIIKLLSDKKYDALMKLPVSNGRLLSTLISLTYDRKSIISYRAIEAFGIVSKEIAKTKPEIVRNAVGRLLWMIRDESGGIGWGSPELLGEIVRNNPELFSDVAPVIMSFLDEEMLAPGVLLAAGRIGEVNPELIAHAIPLIITYIHNPEPLLRGLAAWALGRMRASQAEPELEKLKNDDSLIQAIYEDGELKEKTIGQIAEEAVCSISASGFCQGN
;
A
#
# COMPACT_ATOMS: atom_id res chain seq x y z
N MET A 1 -18.88 -15.29 -11.78
CA MET A 1 -17.64 -14.52 -12.04
C MET A 1 -17.15 -13.74 -10.83
N LYS A 2 -17.87 -12.71 -10.33
CA LYS A 2 -17.43 -11.99 -9.10
C LYS A 2 -17.26 -12.91 -7.89
N SER A 3 -18.18 -13.87 -7.68
CA SER A 3 -18.10 -14.89 -6.63
C SER A 3 -16.87 -15.79 -6.74
N GLU A 4 -16.46 -16.13 -7.97
CA GLU A 4 -15.28 -16.95 -8.24
C GLU A 4 -13.98 -16.19 -7.97
N ILE A 5 -13.93 -14.90 -8.37
CA ILE A 5 -12.83 -14.00 -8.01
C ILE A 5 -12.72 -13.90 -6.49
N ILE A 6 -13.82 -13.66 -5.78
CA ILE A 6 -13.82 -13.61 -4.30
C ILE A 6 -13.29 -14.91 -3.71
N LYS A 7 -13.70 -16.07 -4.23
CA LYS A 7 -13.19 -17.37 -3.77
C LYS A 7 -11.67 -17.50 -3.97
N LEU A 8 -11.15 -17.09 -5.13
CA LEU A 8 -9.71 -17.12 -5.39
C LEU A 8 -8.94 -16.16 -4.47
N LEU A 9 -9.50 -15.00 -4.15
CA LEU A 9 -8.94 -14.07 -3.16
C LEU A 9 -8.98 -14.68 -1.75
N SER A 10 -10.07 -15.33 -1.35
CA SER A 10 -10.16 -16.05 -0.07
C SER A 10 -9.10 -17.14 0.07
N ASP A 11 -8.82 -17.86 -1.01
CA ASP A 11 -7.82 -18.92 -1.06
C ASP A 11 -6.39 -18.41 -1.30
N LYS A 12 -6.19 -17.08 -1.46
CA LYS A 12 -4.91 -16.43 -1.86
C LYS A 12 -4.33 -16.99 -3.17
N LYS A 13 -5.17 -17.51 -4.08
CA LYS A 13 -4.78 -18.09 -5.38
C LYS A 13 -4.74 -17.04 -6.47
N TYR A 14 -3.89 -16.02 -6.31
CA TYR A 14 -3.87 -14.85 -7.20
C TYR A 14 -3.49 -15.20 -8.64
N ASP A 15 -2.57 -16.14 -8.86
CA ASP A 15 -2.17 -16.59 -10.21
C ASP A 15 -3.32 -17.21 -11.01
N ALA A 16 -4.33 -17.76 -10.32
CA ALA A 16 -5.50 -18.33 -10.97
C ALA A 16 -6.44 -17.26 -11.53
N LEU A 17 -6.36 -16.01 -11.06
CA LEU A 17 -7.17 -14.90 -11.57
C LEU A 17 -6.92 -14.65 -13.06
N MET A 18 -5.67 -14.79 -13.51
CA MET A 18 -5.27 -14.63 -14.91
C MET A 18 -5.80 -15.73 -15.83
N LYS A 19 -6.27 -16.85 -15.27
CA LYS A 19 -6.81 -18.00 -16.03
C LYS A 19 -8.33 -17.93 -16.20
N LEU A 20 -9.00 -16.98 -15.55
CA LEU A 20 -10.44 -16.81 -15.66
C LEU A 20 -10.82 -16.35 -17.07
N PRO A 21 -11.96 -16.79 -17.63
CA PRO A 21 -12.43 -16.39 -18.95
C PRO A 21 -13.06 -14.98 -18.92
N VAL A 22 -12.29 -13.98 -18.49
CA VAL A 22 -12.65 -12.55 -18.46
C VAL A 22 -11.54 -11.71 -19.07
N SER A 23 -11.88 -10.57 -19.65
CA SER A 23 -10.87 -9.64 -20.13
C SER A 23 -10.08 -9.00 -18.98
N ASN A 24 -8.81 -8.69 -19.22
CA ASN A 24 -7.94 -8.00 -18.26
C ASN A 24 -8.58 -6.74 -17.67
N GLY A 25 -9.17 -5.88 -18.53
CA GLY A 25 -9.85 -4.66 -18.07
C GLY A 25 -11.07 -4.93 -17.17
N ARG A 26 -11.82 -6.02 -17.45
CA ARG A 26 -12.96 -6.42 -16.61
C ARG A 26 -12.50 -7.03 -15.28
N LEU A 27 -11.42 -7.80 -15.28
CA LEU A 27 -10.81 -8.31 -14.05
C LEU A 27 -10.35 -7.17 -13.14
N LEU A 28 -9.56 -6.21 -13.67
CA LEU A 28 -9.11 -5.03 -12.92
C LEU A 28 -10.30 -4.21 -12.40
N SER A 29 -11.32 -3.97 -13.22
CA SER A 29 -12.54 -3.25 -12.79
C SER A 29 -13.29 -4.00 -11.67
N THR A 30 -13.29 -5.33 -11.70
CA THR A 30 -13.92 -6.13 -10.64
C THR A 30 -13.13 -6.05 -9.35
N LEU A 31 -11.79 -6.15 -9.41
CA LEU A 31 -10.92 -5.98 -8.25
C LEU A 31 -11.07 -4.59 -7.61
N ILE A 32 -11.12 -3.50 -8.42
CA ILE A 32 -11.43 -2.15 -7.92
C ILE A 32 -12.76 -2.14 -7.16
N SER A 33 -13.81 -2.75 -7.71
CA SER A 33 -15.11 -2.77 -7.03
C SER A 33 -15.14 -3.53 -5.71
N LEU A 34 -14.16 -4.42 -5.47
CA LEU A 34 -14.03 -5.17 -4.23
C LEU A 34 -13.29 -4.38 -3.14
N THR A 35 -12.61 -3.28 -3.48
CA THR A 35 -11.87 -2.48 -2.51
C THR A 35 -12.77 -1.52 -1.71
N TYR A 36 -14.04 -1.39 -2.09
CA TYR A 36 -14.98 -0.47 -1.47
C TYR A 36 -15.41 -0.92 -0.06
N ASP A 37 -15.33 -2.23 0.24
CA ASP A 37 -15.58 -2.76 1.58
C ASP A 37 -14.30 -2.79 2.41
N ARG A 38 -13.95 -1.66 3.02
CA ARG A 38 -12.69 -1.45 3.76
C ARG A 38 -12.55 -2.26 5.05
N LYS A 39 -13.58 -3.00 5.48
CA LYS A 39 -13.53 -3.86 6.67
C LYS A 39 -13.26 -5.33 6.32
N SER A 40 -13.41 -5.69 5.04
CA SER A 40 -13.25 -7.05 4.60
C SER A 40 -11.81 -7.37 4.25
N ILE A 41 -11.30 -8.50 4.72
CA ILE A 41 -10.02 -9.07 4.27
C ILE A 41 -9.97 -9.23 2.75
N ILE A 42 -11.13 -9.44 2.10
CA ILE A 42 -11.22 -9.55 0.63
C ILE A 42 -10.83 -8.24 -0.05
N SER A 43 -11.08 -7.08 0.55
CA SER A 43 -10.68 -5.78 0.01
C SER A 43 -9.15 -5.67 -0.05
N TYR A 44 -8.47 -5.99 1.04
CA TYR A 44 -7.00 -5.97 1.09
C TYR A 44 -6.38 -7.00 0.14
N ARG A 45 -6.95 -8.22 0.08
CA ARG A 45 -6.49 -9.24 -0.88
C ARG A 45 -6.78 -8.84 -2.33
N ALA A 46 -7.87 -8.12 -2.60
CA ALA A 46 -8.14 -7.57 -3.92
C ALA A 46 -7.12 -6.50 -4.31
N ILE A 47 -6.71 -5.62 -3.37
CA ILE A 47 -5.65 -4.63 -3.57
C ILE A 47 -4.34 -5.32 -3.92
N GLU A 48 -3.90 -6.29 -3.11
CA GLU A 48 -2.67 -7.05 -3.39
C GLU A 48 -2.73 -7.82 -4.71
N ALA A 49 -3.84 -8.52 -4.97
CA ALA A 49 -4.05 -9.22 -6.23
C ALA A 49 -4.04 -8.27 -7.43
N PHE A 50 -4.49 -7.02 -7.26
CA PHE A 50 -4.45 -6.01 -8.32
C PHE A 50 -3.02 -5.73 -8.77
N GLY A 51 -2.08 -5.61 -7.82
CA GLY A 51 -0.65 -5.47 -8.11
C GLY A 51 -0.09 -6.64 -8.90
N ILE A 52 -0.34 -7.86 -8.44
CA ILE A 52 0.13 -9.10 -9.08
C ILE A 52 -0.43 -9.25 -10.49
N VAL A 53 -1.74 -9.06 -10.64
CA VAL A 53 -2.43 -9.10 -11.94
C VAL A 53 -1.90 -8.00 -12.86
N SER A 54 -1.65 -6.79 -12.35
CA SER A 54 -1.10 -5.70 -13.15
C SER A 54 0.28 -6.05 -13.72
N LYS A 55 1.13 -6.73 -12.94
CA LYS A 55 2.44 -7.21 -13.40
C LYS A 55 2.34 -8.19 -14.55
N GLU A 56 1.44 -9.17 -14.44
CA GLU A 56 1.25 -10.15 -15.51
C GLU A 56 0.66 -9.51 -16.78
N ILE A 57 -0.27 -8.56 -16.64
CA ILE A 57 -0.81 -7.81 -17.76
C ILE A 57 0.28 -6.96 -18.44
N ALA A 58 1.09 -6.24 -17.64
CA ALA A 58 2.09 -5.30 -18.15
C ALA A 58 3.19 -5.95 -19.00
N LYS A 59 3.47 -7.25 -18.81
CA LYS A 59 4.40 -8.02 -19.66
C LYS A 59 4.04 -8.02 -21.14
N THR A 60 2.75 -7.89 -21.46
CA THR A 60 2.26 -7.98 -22.86
C THR A 60 1.41 -6.80 -23.29
N LYS A 61 0.73 -6.13 -22.35
CA LYS A 61 -0.26 -5.07 -22.58
C LYS A 61 -0.15 -3.95 -21.52
N PRO A 62 1.01 -3.27 -21.42
CA PRO A 62 1.23 -2.23 -20.40
C PRO A 62 0.24 -1.06 -20.49
N GLU A 63 -0.32 -0.78 -21.66
CA GLU A 63 -1.34 0.24 -21.88
C GLU A 63 -2.63 -0.02 -21.08
N ILE A 64 -3.00 -1.28 -20.85
CA ILE A 64 -4.17 -1.62 -20.02
C ILE A 64 -3.93 -1.18 -18.57
N VAL A 65 -2.72 -1.40 -18.04
CA VAL A 65 -2.37 -1.00 -16.68
C VAL A 65 -2.24 0.52 -16.59
N ARG A 66 -1.66 1.19 -17.59
CA ARG A 66 -1.60 2.66 -17.65
C ARG A 66 -2.99 3.30 -17.68
N ASN A 67 -3.94 2.71 -18.41
CA ASN A 67 -5.34 3.14 -18.40
C ASN A 67 -5.97 2.95 -17.01
N ALA A 68 -5.64 1.88 -16.30
CA ALA A 68 -6.09 1.68 -14.93
C ALA A 68 -5.49 2.73 -13.97
N VAL A 69 -4.20 3.07 -14.10
CA VAL A 69 -3.57 4.18 -13.35
C VAL A 69 -4.32 5.49 -13.60
N GLY A 70 -4.57 5.86 -14.86
CA GLY A 70 -5.30 7.09 -15.19
C GLY A 70 -6.69 7.13 -14.59
N ARG A 71 -7.41 5.99 -14.62
CA ARG A 71 -8.72 5.86 -14.00
C ARG A 71 -8.66 6.02 -12.47
N LEU A 72 -7.70 5.40 -11.79
CA LEU A 72 -7.52 5.52 -10.34
C LEU A 72 -7.18 6.96 -9.93
N LEU A 73 -6.28 7.63 -10.67
CA LEU A 73 -5.96 9.04 -10.43
C LEU A 73 -7.16 9.96 -10.65
N TRP A 74 -8.03 9.64 -11.62
CA TRP A 74 -9.28 10.36 -11.81
C TRP A 74 -10.25 10.15 -10.64
N MET A 75 -10.39 8.90 -10.17
CA MET A 75 -11.23 8.56 -9.01
C MET A 75 -10.79 9.24 -7.71
N ILE A 76 -9.49 9.50 -7.53
CA ILE A 76 -8.95 10.24 -6.37
C ILE A 76 -9.43 11.70 -6.38
N ARG A 77 -9.55 12.30 -7.56
CA ARG A 77 -9.91 13.72 -7.73
C ARG A 77 -11.41 13.95 -7.83
N ASP A 78 -12.19 12.90 -8.02
CA ASP A 78 -13.64 12.98 -8.17
C ASP A 78 -14.28 13.17 -6.79
N GLU A 79 -14.79 14.38 -6.52
CA GLU A 79 -15.42 14.79 -5.25
C GLU A 79 -16.77 14.09 -4.99
N SER A 80 -17.25 13.25 -5.90
CA SER A 80 -18.61 12.69 -5.90
C SER A 80 -18.90 11.55 -4.89
N GLY A 81 -18.09 11.45 -3.82
CA GLY A 81 -18.46 10.74 -2.59
C GLY A 81 -17.92 9.30 -2.46
N GLY A 82 -16.76 9.16 -1.82
CA GLY A 82 -16.31 7.92 -1.15
C GLY A 82 -15.80 6.76 -2.02
N ILE A 83 -15.93 6.83 -3.35
CA ILE A 83 -15.61 5.71 -4.27
C ILE A 83 -14.08 5.59 -4.52
N GLY A 84 -13.30 6.64 -4.24
CA GLY A 84 -11.87 6.72 -4.56
C GLY A 84 -10.89 6.30 -3.47
N TRP A 85 -11.33 6.00 -2.24
CA TRP A 85 -10.42 5.90 -1.09
C TRP A 85 -9.40 4.76 -1.16
N GLY A 86 -9.68 3.68 -1.90
CA GLY A 86 -8.73 2.57 -2.10
C GLY A 86 -7.72 2.79 -3.23
N SER A 87 -7.81 3.94 -3.92
CA SER A 87 -7.00 4.21 -5.10
C SER A 87 -5.52 4.42 -4.77
N PRO A 88 -5.12 5.11 -3.69
CA PRO A 88 -3.71 5.19 -3.31
C PRO A 88 -3.07 3.81 -3.12
N GLU A 89 -3.74 2.89 -2.44
CA GLU A 89 -3.25 1.54 -2.18
C GLU A 89 -3.14 0.72 -3.47
N LEU A 90 -4.14 0.81 -4.36
CA LEU A 90 -4.11 0.17 -5.68
C LEU A 90 -2.97 0.70 -6.55
N LEU A 91 -2.77 2.02 -6.58
CA LEU A 91 -1.65 2.65 -7.29
C LEU A 91 -0.31 2.19 -6.70
N GLY A 92 -0.21 2.12 -5.37
CA GLY A 92 0.96 1.60 -4.65
C GLY A 92 1.30 0.17 -5.05
N GLU A 93 0.30 -0.71 -5.14
CA GLU A 93 0.50 -2.09 -5.59
C GLU A 93 0.93 -2.20 -7.06
N ILE A 94 0.45 -1.32 -7.95
CA ILE A 94 0.94 -1.25 -9.33
C ILE A 94 2.43 -0.91 -9.33
N VAL A 95 2.82 0.15 -8.62
CA VAL A 95 4.23 0.60 -8.54
C VAL A 95 5.10 -0.49 -7.93
N ARG A 96 4.71 -1.05 -6.79
CA ARG A 96 5.43 -2.13 -6.10
C ARG A 96 5.73 -3.30 -7.02
N ASN A 97 4.76 -3.70 -7.85
CA ASN A 97 4.89 -4.87 -8.71
C ASN A 97 5.52 -4.56 -10.08
N ASN A 98 5.62 -3.28 -10.46
CA ASN A 98 6.15 -2.80 -11.72
C ASN A 98 7.02 -1.53 -11.54
N PRO A 99 8.08 -1.58 -10.71
CA PRO A 99 8.76 -0.38 -10.23
C PRO A 99 9.47 0.41 -11.34
N GLU A 100 9.93 -0.25 -12.40
CA GLU A 100 10.56 0.42 -13.54
C GLU A 100 9.55 1.07 -14.49
N LEU A 101 8.42 0.39 -14.74
CA LEU A 101 7.45 0.84 -15.74
C LEU A 101 6.55 1.96 -15.21
N PHE A 102 6.29 2.00 -13.89
CA PHE A 102 5.38 2.97 -13.27
C PHE A 102 6.07 3.80 -12.16
N SER A 103 7.39 3.96 -12.22
CA SER A 103 8.14 4.80 -11.27
C SER A 103 7.61 6.24 -11.20
N ASP A 104 7.08 6.76 -12.31
CA ASP A 104 6.49 8.09 -12.43
C ASP A 104 5.25 8.29 -11.55
N VAL A 105 4.59 7.20 -11.15
CA VAL A 105 3.37 7.24 -10.34
C VAL A 105 3.68 7.43 -8.85
N ALA A 106 4.85 6.99 -8.38
CA ALA A 106 5.23 7.08 -6.97
C ALA A 106 5.17 8.52 -6.40
N PRO A 107 5.82 9.54 -7.00
CA PRO A 107 5.72 10.91 -6.50
C PRO A 107 4.30 11.48 -6.59
N VAL A 108 3.49 11.03 -7.57
CA VAL A 108 2.08 11.44 -7.70
C VAL A 108 1.25 10.90 -6.53
N ILE A 109 1.46 9.65 -6.11
CA ILE A 109 0.80 9.08 -4.93
C ILE A 109 1.13 9.92 -3.69
N MET A 110 2.42 10.26 -3.51
CA MET A 110 2.87 11.03 -2.35
C MET A 110 2.32 12.46 -2.33
N SER A 111 1.97 13.04 -3.47
CA SER A 111 1.36 14.38 -3.52
C SER A 111 -0.04 14.47 -2.88
N PHE A 112 -0.66 13.31 -2.59
CA PHE A 112 -1.96 13.25 -1.90
C PHE A 112 -1.83 13.00 -0.39
N LEU A 113 -0.62 13.00 0.19
CA LEU A 113 -0.45 12.69 1.61
C LEU A 113 -1.15 13.70 2.52
N ASP A 114 -1.16 14.99 2.15
CA ASP A 114 -1.80 16.07 2.91
C ASP A 114 -3.35 16.05 2.82
N GLU A 115 -3.91 15.24 1.92
CA GLU A 115 -5.36 15.04 1.84
C GLU A 115 -5.81 14.06 2.93
N GLU A 116 -6.41 14.58 4.00
CA GLU A 116 -6.72 13.83 5.24
C GLU A 116 -7.44 12.50 4.98
N MET A 117 -8.41 12.49 4.05
CA MET A 117 -9.17 11.29 3.68
C MET A 117 -8.35 10.23 2.92
N LEU A 118 -7.23 10.62 2.29
CA LEU A 118 -6.36 9.75 1.49
C LEU A 118 -5.08 9.36 2.22
N ALA A 119 -4.66 10.16 3.22
CA ALA A 119 -3.44 9.95 3.98
C ALA A 119 -3.24 8.49 4.45
N PRO A 120 -4.25 7.77 4.98
CA PRO A 120 -4.07 6.37 5.36
C PRO A 120 -3.66 5.47 4.18
N GLY A 121 -4.30 5.65 3.03
CA GLY A 121 -4.00 4.89 1.82
C GLY A 121 -2.64 5.25 1.22
N VAL A 122 -2.26 6.53 1.28
CA VAL A 122 -0.96 7.02 0.81
C VAL A 122 0.18 6.46 1.66
N LEU A 123 0.02 6.42 3.00
CA LEU A 123 1.01 5.83 3.91
C LEU A 123 1.17 4.32 3.67
N LEU A 124 0.05 3.60 3.48
CA LEU A 124 0.09 2.18 3.11
C LEU A 124 0.83 1.96 1.79
N ALA A 125 0.53 2.76 0.77
CA ALA A 125 1.22 2.71 -0.52
C ALA A 125 2.73 2.99 -0.37
N ALA A 126 3.11 3.99 0.42
CA ALA A 126 4.51 4.34 0.66
C ALA A 126 5.28 3.17 1.28
N GLY A 127 4.73 2.53 2.32
CA GLY A 127 5.36 1.35 2.93
C GLY A 127 5.46 0.15 1.98
N ARG A 128 4.41 -0.11 1.19
CA ARG A 128 4.39 -1.21 0.20
C ARG A 128 5.38 -1.00 -0.95
N ILE A 129 5.50 0.23 -1.45
CA ILE A 129 6.51 0.59 -2.46
C ILE A 129 7.91 0.50 -1.85
N GLY A 130 8.11 1.12 -0.69
CA GLY A 130 9.41 1.24 -0.04
C GLY A 130 10.03 -0.08 0.40
N GLU A 131 9.21 -1.08 0.72
CA GLU A 131 9.65 -2.45 0.97
C GLU A 131 10.44 -3.05 -0.21
N VAL A 132 10.03 -2.74 -1.44
CA VAL A 132 10.63 -3.32 -2.66
C VAL A 132 11.66 -2.37 -3.26
N ASN A 133 11.37 -1.06 -3.30
CA ASN A 133 12.26 -0.06 -3.86
C ASN A 133 12.13 1.28 -3.10
N PRO A 134 12.94 1.51 -2.04
CA PRO A 134 12.84 2.70 -1.20
C PRO A 134 13.18 4.00 -1.94
N GLU A 135 14.03 3.94 -2.98
CA GLU A 135 14.46 5.12 -3.72
C GLU A 135 13.30 5.84 -4.43
N LEU A 136 12.24 5.12 -4.82
CA LEU A 136 11.07 5.71 -5.48
C LEU A 136 10.29 6.69 -4.59
N ILE A 137 10.44 6.55 -3.27
CA ILE A 137 9.62 7.23 -2.26
C ILE A 137 10.48 7.90 -1.17
N ALA A 138 11.80 7.82 -1.26
CA ALA A 138 12.73 8.36 -0.26
C ALA A 138 12.54 9.87 -0.02
N HIS A 139 12.19 10.62 -1.08
CA HIS A 139 11.90 12.05 -1.01
C HIS A 139 10.76 12.40 -0.04
N ALA A 140 9.84 11.47 0.22
CA ALA A 140 8.69 11.68 1.09
C ALA A 140 8.97 11.33 2.55
N ILE A 141 10.11 10.73 2.89
CA ILE A 141 10.43 10.35 4.28
C ILE A 141 10.29 11.52 5.26
N PRO A 142 10.85 12.73 5.00
CA PRO A 142 10.73 13.84 5.93
C PRO A 142 9.27 14.22 6.22
N LEU A 143 8.41 14.16 5.20
CA LEU A 143 6.98 14.42 5.35
C LEU A 143 6.29 13.29 6.14
N ILE A 144 6.59 12.02 5.85
CA ILE A 144 6.00 10.90 6.60
C ILE A 144 6.41 10.93 8.08
N ILE A 145 7.61 11.40 8.42
CA ILE A 145 8.04 11.59 9.81
C ILE A 145 7.11 12.55 10.56
N THR A 146 6.56 13.59 9.92
CA THR A 146 5.64 14.51 10.62
C THR A 146 4.35 13.81 11.06
N TYR A 147 3.96 12.73 10.36
CA TYR A 147 2.77 11.93 10.70
C TYR A 147 2.99 11.04 11.93
N ILE A 148 4.23 10.79 12.37
CA ILE A 148 4.51 10.15 13.68
C ILE A 148 3.92 10.97 14.84
N HIS A 149 3.73 12.28 14.65
CA HIS A 149 3.15 13.16 15.67
C HIS A 149 1.67 13.44 15.44
N ASN A 150 1.03 12.76 14.49
CA ASN A 150 -0.38 12.98 14.19
C ASN A 150 -1.25 12.59 15.41
N PRO A 151 -2.24 13.41 15.80
CA PRO A 151 -3.15 13.08 16.89
C PRO A 151 -3.96 11.82 16.60
N GLU A 152 -4.30 11.55 15.33
CA GLU A 152 -5.03 10.37 14.90
C GLU A 152 -4.13 9.12 15.00
N PRO A 153 -4.44 8.16 15.90
CA PRO A 153 -3.60 6.98 16.11
C PRO A 153 -3.37 6.16 14.84
N LEU A 154 -4.38 6.04 13.97
CA LEU A 154 -4.23 5.31 12.71
C LEU A 154 -3.13 5.89 11.82
N LEU A 155 -3.12 7.21 11.65
CA LEU A 155 -2.12 7.90 10.82
C LEU A 155 -0.71 7.77 11.41
N ARG A 156 -0.60 7.90 12.73
CA ARG A 156 0.66 7.72 13.46
C ARG A 156 1.22 6.32 13.32
N GLY A 157 0.39 5.30 13.51
CA GLY A 157 0.78 3.89 13.34
C GLY A 157 1.16 3.55 11.90
N LEU A 158 0.39 4.03 10.90
CA LEU A 158 0.70 3.81 9.49
C LEU A 158 1.97 4.52 9.04
N ALA A 159 2.27 5.71 9.58
CA ALA A 159 3.54 6.39 9.33
C ALA A 159 4.72 5.59 9.88
N ALA A 160 4.63 5.10 11.12
CA ALA A 160 5.65 4.26 11.72
C ALA A 160 5.88 2.97 10.90
N TRP A 161 4.79 2.31 10.50
CA TRP A 161 4.81 1.11 9.66
C TRP A 161 5.46 1.36 8.30
N ALA A 162 5.10 2.47 7.64
CA ALA A 162 5.66 2.83 6.34
C ALA A 162 7.17 3.08 6.45
N LEU A 163 7.60 3.89 7.42
CA LEU A 163 9.01 4.22 7.64
C LEU A 163 9.87 3.00 7.95
N GLY A 164 9.34 2.05 8.72
CA GLY A 164 9.99 0.76 8.97
C GLY A 164 10.21 -0.05 7.70
N ARG A 165 9.18 -0.18 6.86
CA ARG A 165 9.28 -0.89 5.56
C ARG A 165 10.21 -0.18 4.57
N MET A 166 10.24 1.14 4.60
CA MET A 166 11.15 1.97 3.82
C MET A 166 12.59 1.92 4.34
N ARG A 167 12.83 1.32 5.52
CA ARG A 167 14.11 1.31 6.22
C ARG A 167 14.69 2.72 6.41
N ALA A 168 13.82 3.67 6.76
CA ALA A 168 14.17 5.07 6.92
C ALA A 168 14.95 5.32 8.22
N SER A 169 16.27 5.18 8.20
CA SER A 169 17.14 5.37 9.38
C SER A 169 16.96 6.74 10.05
N GLN A 170 16.70 7.78 9.28
CA GLN A 170 16.41 9.12 9.79
C GLN A 170 15.15 9.22 10.67
N ALA A 171 14.25 8.23 10.61
CA ALA A 171 13.07 8.16 11.47
C ALA A 171 13.31 7.45 12.80
N GLU A 172 14.44 6.75 12.98
CA GLU A 172 14.71 5.92 14.16
C GLU A 172 14.50 6.67 15.49
N PRO A 173 14.99 7.91 15.69
CA PRO A 173 14.77 8.63 16.95
C PRO A 173 13.29 8.91 17.25
N GLU A 174 12.47 9.12 16.22
CA GLU A 174 11.03 9.38 16.40
C GLU A 174 10.25 8.07 16.61
N LEU A 175 10.66 6.98 15.94
CA LEU A 175 10.09 5.65 16.13
C LEU A 175 10.36 5.12 17.55
N GLU A 176 11.55 5.34 18.10
CA GLU A 176 11.89 4.98 19.49
C GLU A 176 10.91 5.58 20.51
N LYS A 177 10.45 6.82 20.29
CA LYS A 177 9.49 7.49 21.18
C LYS A 177 8.11 6.86 21.15
N LEU A 178 7.76 6.13 20.09
CA LEU A 178 6.46 5.47 19.94
C LEU A 178 6.38 4.10 20.60
N LYS A 179 7.50 3.50 21.06
CA LYS A 179 7.52 2.11 21.59
C LYS A 179 6.59 1.86 22.77
N ASN A 180 6.23 2.91 23.52
CA ASN A 180 5.30 2.83 24.65
C ASN A 180 3.88 3.32 24.31
N ASP A 181 3.57 3.53 23.02
CA ASP A 181 2.23 3.91 22.59
C ASP A 181 1.33 2.67 22.48
N ASP A 182 0.48 2.49 23.48
CA ASP A 182 -0.47 1.38 23.59
C ASP A 182 -1.71 1.54 22.70
N SER A 183 -1.79 2.60 21.89
CA SER A 183 -2.92 2.78 20.96
C SER A 183 -2.99 1.61 19.98
N LEU A 184 -4.20 1.04 19.85
CA LEU A 184 -4.44 -0.17 19.08
C LEU A 184 -4.84 0.16 17.63
N ILE A 185 -4.15 -0.45 16.67
CA ILE A 185 -4.55 -0.46 15.26
C ILE A 185 -5.20 -1.80 14.96
N GLN A 186 -6.51 -1.77 14.71
CA GLN A 186 -7.34 -2.98 14.55
C GLN A 186 -6.99 -3.82 13.31
N ALA A 187 -6.42 -3.20 12.27
CA ALA A 187 -6.25 -3.83 10.96
C ALA A 187 -5.01 -3.32 10.22
N ILE A 188 -3.87 -3.99 10.43
CA ILE A 188 -2.67 -3.87 9.59
C ILE A 188 -2.60 -5.09 8.66
N TYR A 189 -2.51 -4.84 7.36
CA TYR A 189 -2.43 -5.92 6.37
C TYR A 189 -1.00 -6.39 6.13
N GLU A 190 -0.73 -7.65 6.50
CA GLU A 190 0.57 -8.30 6.35
C GLU A 190 0.39 -9.77 5.96
N ASP A 191 1.16 -10.22 4.96
CA ASP A 191 1.21 -11.63 4.53
C ASP A 191 -0.17 -12.24 4.19
N GLY A 192 -1.06 -11.40 3.65
CA GLY A 192 -2.40 -11.82 3.27
C GLY A 192 -3.40 -11.89 4.43
N GLU A 193 -3.04 -11.41 5.61
CA GLU A 193 -3.90 -11.38 6.81
C GLU A 193 -3.99 -9.97 7.41
N LEU A 194 -5.08 -9.72 8.14
CA LEU A 194 -5.22 -8.54 8.98
C LEU A 194 -4.76 -8.88 10.39
N LYS A 195 -3.80 -8.11 10.90
CA LYS A 195 -3.27 -8.25 12.25
C LYS A 195 -3.65 -7.01 13.06
N GLU A 196 -4.00 -7.26 14.31
CA GLU A 196 -4.13 -6.21 15.32
C GLU A 196 -2.75 -5.99 15.96
N LYS A 197 -2.32 -4.73 16.06
CA LYS A 197 -1.03 -4.35 16.67
C LYS A 197 -1.17 -3.03 17.41
N THR A 198 -0.40 -2.85 18.48
CA THR A 198 -0.21 -1.51 19.07
C THR A 198 0.76 -0.70 18.24
N ILE A 199 0.69 0.63 18.34
CA ILE A 199 1.67 1.51 17.71
C ILE A 199 3.08 1.22 18.24
N GLY A 200 3.22 0.89 19.54
CA GLY A 200 4.49 0.47 20.13
C GLY A 200 5.09 -0.77 19.47
N GLN A 201 4.28 -1.80 19.21
CA GLN A 201 4.72 -3.00 18.47
C GLN A 201 5.16 -2.66 17.05
N ILE A 202 4.39 -1.83 16.33
CA ILE A 202 4.75 -1.37 14.99
C ILE A 202 6.08 -0.61 15.00
N ALA A 203 6.28 0.26 15.98
CA ALA A 203 7.50 1.05 16.12
C ALA A 203 8.73 0.17 16.43
N GLU A 204 8.57 -0.83 17.30
CA GLU A 204 9.64 -1.79 17.60
C GLU A 204 10.04 -2.62 16.38
N GLU A 205 9.07 -3.12 15.61
CA GLU A 205 9.31 -3.81 14.34
C GLU A 205 9.98 -2.89 13.30
N ALA A 206 9.59 -1.62 13.25
CA ALA A 206 10.15 -0.62 12.35
C ALA A 206 11.62 -0.34 12.68
N VAL A 207 11.96 -0.12 13.96
CA VAL A 207 13.35 0.05 14.42
C VAL A 207 14.17 -1.21 14.11
N CYS A 208 13.64 -2.40 14.39
CA CYS A 208 14.32 -3.66 14.06
C CYS A 208 14.63 -3.77 12.56
N SER A 209 13.68 -3.36 11.70
CA SER A 209 13.82 -3.41 10.24
C SER A 209 14.89 -2.44 9.71
N ILE A 210 15.01 -1.26 10.34
CA ILE A 210 16.06 -0.28 10.05
C ILE A 210 17.42 -0.83 10.46
N SER A 211 17.57 -1.30 11.70
CA SER A 211 18.83 -1.79 12.26
C SER A 211 19.38 -3.02 11.55
N ALA A 212 18.52 -3.92 11.05
CA ALA A 212 18.92 -5.11 10.29
C ALA A 212 19.68 -4.76 8.98
N SER A 213 19.53 -3.54 8.47
CA SER A 213 20.26 -3.06 7.27
C SER A 213 21.67 -2.55 7.58
N GLY A 214 21.94 -2.11 8.81
CA GLY A 214 23.24 -1.60 9.25
C GLY A 214 24.34 -2.67 9.33
N PHE A 215 23.96 -3.95 9.43
CA PHE A 215 24.90 -5.07 9.45
C PHE A 215 25.36 -5.54 8.06
N CYS A 216 24.73 -5.06 6.97
CA CYS A 216 25.02 -5.49 5.60
C CYS A 216 25.85 -4.49 4.78
N GLN A 217 26.25 -3.34 5.34
CA GLN A 217 27.10 -2.34 4.67
C GLN A 217 28.50 -2.22 5.27
N GLY A 218 29.04 -3.33 5.77
CA GLY A 218 30.42 -3.42 6.26
C GLY A 218 31.04 -4.77 5.92
N ASN A 219 31.44 -4.95 4.66
CA ASN A 219 32.50 -5.85 4.22
C ASN A 219 32.91 -5.51 2.78
#